data_AF-A0A5Z6V2X8-F1
#
_entry.id   AF-A0A5Z6V2X8-F1
#
_cell.length_a   1.000
_cell.length_b   1.000
_cell.length_c   1.000
_cell.angle_alpha   90.00
_cell.angle_beta   90.00
_cell.angle_gamma   90.00
#
_symmetry.space_group_name_H-M   'P 1'
#
loop_
_entity.id
_entity.type
_entity.pdbx_description
1 polymer ?
#
loop_
_entity_poly.entity_id
_entity_poly.type
_entity_poly.pdbx_seq_one_letter_code
_entity_poly.pdbx_strand_id
1 'polypeptide(L)'
;MNQTLPTADLNTAGTTDVIPSVAIDRIIAQRNEGIALFMQAMECLATARKILLDASGDIFLYGFEDCVTDSVRCMDKPEEAKKNITRLADRKIWDRLMTDTGMYTFMSSCQRDEWNSQLMSNTCPEITLDNVLATFRHLNASKMQTFEQGLIDVYRKLSWDYRTNNPCRLGKKIIIENLLYRWSNGRVTLDCSGREALDDLVRPFYLLEGRNVPDFRNSIGAQYGEFLGNGDNVGKLLEGEYFTVRGYQKGTVHIVFKRSDLVEKLNDIIARHYPGALPPRV
;
A
#
# COMPACT_ATOMS: atom_id res chain seq x y z
N MET A 1 -41.75 6.45 23.42
CA MET A 1 -42.44 6.63 24.71
C MET A 1 -41.85 7.86 25.38
N ASN A 2 -42.63 8.95 25.43
CA ASN A 2 -42.22 10.21 26.04
C ASN A 2 -42.20 10.05 27.56
N GLN A 3 -41.02 10.16 28.18
CA GLN A 3 -40.93 10.41 29.61
C GLN A 3 -40.59 11.87 29.83
N THR A 4 -41.61 12.56 30.35
CA THR A 4 -41.66 13.95 30.76
C THR A 4 -40.67 14.19 31.91
N LEU A 5 -39.73 15.12 31.72
CA LEU A 5 -38.94 15.70 32.80
C LEU A 5 -39.87 16.46 33.76
N PRO A 6 -39.77 16.27 35.09
CA PRO A 6 -40.48 17.13 36.03
C PRO A 6 -39.80 18.49 36.12
N THR A 7 -40.62 19.52 35.89
CA THR A 7 -40.33 20.95 35.96
C THR A 7 -39.80 21.37 37.33
N ALA A 8 -38.89 22.34 37.32
CA ALA A 8 -38.29 22.94 38.50
C ALA A 8 -39.31 23.75 39.30
N ASP A 9 -39.48 23.41 40.58
CA ASP A 9 -40.05 24.31 41.58
C ASP A 9 -39.03 24.48 42.72
N LEU A 10 -38.22 25.52 42.61
CA LEU A 10 -37.37 26.04 43.68
C LEU A 10 -38.27 26.85 44.63
N ASN A 11 -38.97 26.18 45.55
CA ASN A 11 -39.67 26.86 46.63
C ASN A 11 -38.69 27.27 47.73
N THR A 12 -38.33 28.56 47.72
CA THR A 12 -37.65 29.25 48.82
C THR A 12 -38.68 29.82 49.80
N ALA A 13 -38.76 29.28 51.02
CA ALA A 13 -39.24 30.04 52.19
C ALA A 13 -38.87 29.31 53.50
N GLY A 14 -38.12 29.99 54.37
CA GLY A 14 -38.09 29.72 55.81
C GLY A 14 -36.78 29.22 56.42
N THR A 15 -35.91 30.17 56.80
CA THR A 15 -35.03 30.16 57.99
C THR A 15 -34.48 28.81 58.48
N THR A 16 -33.30 28.44 58.00
CA THR A 16 -32.07 27.95 58.67
C THR A 16 -31.19 27.44 57.51
N ASP A 17 -29.90 27.81 57.43
CA ASP A 17 -28.96 27.37 56.38
C ASP A 17 -28.72 25.84 56.44
N VAL A 18 -29.72 25.07 56.03
CA VAL A 18 -29.60 23.64 55.77
C VAL A 18 -29.53 23.54 54.25
N ILE A 19 -28.31 23.37 53.74
CA ILE A 19 -28.13 22.97 52.34
C ILE A 19 -29.03 21.73 52.15
N PRO A 20 -29.92 21.69 51.15
CA PRO A 20 -30.81 20.55 50.96
C PRO A 20 -29.96 19.30 50.73
N SER A 21 -29.76 18.47 51.77
CA SER A 21 -28.90 17.28 51.73
C SER A 21 -29.26 16.36 50.55
N VAL A 22 -30.56 16.27 50.27
CA VAL A 22 -31.13 15.50 49.15
C VAL A 22 -30.63 16.00 47.79
N ALA A 23 -30.37 17.30 47.62
CA ALA A 23 -29.81 17.84 46.38
C ALA A 23 -28.32 17.49 46.23
N ILE A 24 -27.55 17.50 47.32
CA ILE A 24 -26.14 17.09 47.32
C ILE A 24 -26.02 15.59 47.02
N ASP A 25 -26.78 14.75 47.72
CA ASP A 25 -26.75 13.30 47.56
C ASP A 25 -27.13 12.89 46.11
N ARG A 26 -28.12 13.57 45.52
CA ARG A 26 -28.50 13.39 44.12
C ARG A 26 -27.38 13.77 43.15
N ILE A 27 -26.70 14.91 43.38
CA ILE A 27 -25.59 15.35 42.53
C ILE A 27 -24.43 14.34 42.61
N ILE A 28 -24.11 13.85 43.81
CA ILE A 28 -23.08 12.83 44.01
C ILE A 28 -23.45 11.52 43.31
N ALA A 29 -24.70 11.07 43.44
CA ALA A 29 -25.18 9.87 42.77
C ALA A 29 -25.08 9.99 41.25
N GLN A 30 -25.55 11.10 40.66
CA GLN A 30 -25.47 11.37 39.23
C GLN A 30 -24.02 11.42 38.72
N ARG A 31 -23.11 12.05 39.49
CA ARG A 31 -21.68 12.06 39.18
C ARG A 31 -21.11 10.64 39.13
N ASN A 32 -21.40 9.82 40.15
CA ASN A 32 -20.87 8.47 40.25
C ASN A 32 -21.42 7.57 39.15
N GLU A 33 -22.70 7.69 38.82
CA GLU A 33 -23.34 6.99 37.70
C GLU A 33 -22.68 7.38 36.37
N GLY A 34 -22.48 8.68 36.12
CA GLY A 34 -21.82 9.18 34.91
C GLY A 34 -20.39 8.65 34.75
N ILE A 35 -19.60 8.62 35.83
CA ILE A 35 -18.25 8.05 35.83
C ILE A 35 -18.29 6.55 35.56
N ALA A 36 -19.22 5.82 36.17
CA ALA A 36 -19.35 4.37 35.96
C ALA A 36 -19.67 4.04 34.49
N LEU A 37 -20.61 4.76 33.87
CA LEU A 37 -20.94 4.59 32.44
C LEU A 37 -19.75 4.95 31.53
N PHE A 38 -19.00 6.01 31.86
CA PHE A 38 -17.79 6.37 31.11
C PHE A 38 -16.74 5.26 31.17
N MET A 39 -16.51 4.67 32.35
CA MET A 39 -15.56 3.56 32.51
C MET A 39 -15.99 2.32 31.71
N GLN A 40 -17.28 1.99 31.70
CA GLN A 40 -17.81 0.90 30.87
C GLN A 40 -17.62 1.17 29.37
N ALA A 41 -17.86 2.40 28.91
CA ALA A 41 -17.63 2.77 27.52
C ALA A 41 -16.14 2.63 27.14
N MET A 42 -15.23 3.01 28.03
CA MET A 42 -13.78 2.85 27.82
C MET A 42 -13.37 1.38 27.70
N GLU A 43 -13.93 0.48 28.51
CA GLU A 43 -13.69 -0.96 28.40
C GLU A 43 -14.19 -1.54 27.06
N CYS A 44 -15.38 -1.12 26.63
CA CYS A 44 -15.93 -1.49 25.32
C CYS A 44 -15.04 -1.01 24.17
N LEU A 45 -14.56 0.25 24.23
CA LEU A 45 -13.65 0.81 23.22
C LEU A 45 -12.31 0.07 23.19
N ALA A 46 -11.74 -0.26 24.35
CA ALA A 46 -10.49 -1.03 24.43
C ALA A 46 -10.66 -2.43 23.81
N THR A 47 -11.79 -3.09 24.08
CA THR A 47 -12.12 -4.41 23.51
C THR A 47 -12.31 -4.32 21.99
N ALA A 48 -13.08 -3.34 21.51
CA ALA A 48 -13.29 -3.11 20.09
C ALA A 48 -11.97 -2.85 19.35
N ARG A 49 -11.10 -1.99 19.91
CA ARG A 49 -9.78 -1.70 19.34
C ARG A 49 -8.94 -2.96 19.20
N LYS A 50 -8.94 -3.82 20.22
CA LYS A 50 -8.20 -5.09 20.19
C LYS A 50 -8.70 -6.01 19.06
N ILE A 51 -10.01 -6.19 18.95
CA ILE A 51 -10.60 -7.06 17.92
C ILE A 51 -10.24 -6.54 16.51
N LEU A 52 -10.37 -5.24 16.27
CA LEU A 52 -10.04 -4.65 14.98
C LEU A 52 -8.54 -4.72 14.66
N LEU A 53 -7.68 -4.53 15.67
CA LEU A 53 -6.23 -4.68 15.52
C LEU A 53 -5.84 -6.13 15.18
N ASP A 54 -6.43 -7.11 15.87
CA ASP A 54 -6.19 -8.53 15.61
C ASP A 54 -6.65 -8.93 14.19
N ALA A 55 -7.79 -8.37 13.75
CA ALA A 55 -8.30 -8.56 12.39
C ALA A 55 -7.38 -7.93 11.33
N SER A 56 -6.86 -6.73 11.58
CA SER A 56 -5.94 -6.07 10.65
C SER A 56 -4.54 -6.65 10.66
N GLY A 57 -4.14 -7.42 11.68
CA GLY A 57 -2.78 -7.97 11.77
C GLY A 57 -1.69 -6.90 11.94
N ASP A 58 -2.09 -5.67 12.25
CA ASP A 58 -1.19 -4.53 12.47
C ASP A 58 -0.65 -4.53 13.90
N ILE A 59 0.46 -3.84 14.11
CA ILE A 59 0.98 -3.55 15.46
C ILE A 59 0.19 -2.38 16.11
N PHE A 60 -0.33 -1.47 15.29
CA PHE A 60 -1.04 -0.28 15.76
C PHE A 60 -2.21 0.12 14.83
N LEU A 61 -3.37 0.42 15.42
CA LEU A 61 -4.57 0.83 14.69
C LEU A 61 -4.65 2.36 14.59
N TYR A 62 -3.75 2.95 13.82
CA TYR A 62 -3.73 4.41 13.58
C TYR A 62 -5.08 4.92 13.08
N GLY A 63 -5.59 5.99 13.70
CA GLY A 63 -6.87 6.62 13.36
C GLY A 63 -8.07 6.11 14.16
N PHE A 64 -7.90 5.10 15.03
CA PHE A 64 -8.96 4.63 15.92
C PHE A 64 -9.36 5.73 16.92
N GLU A 65 -8.38 6.38 17.53
CA GLU A 65 -8.60 7.47 18.48
C GLU A 65 -9.29 8.67 17.82
N ASP A 66 -8.95 8.96 16.56
CA ASP A 66 -9.61 10.00 15.76
C ASP A 66 -11.08 9.63 15.51
N CYS A 67 -11.35 8.38 15.12
CA CYS A 67 -12.72 7.89 14.94
C CYS A 67 -13.54 7.99 16.24
N VAL A 68 -12.95 7.63 17.39
CA VAL A 68 -13.61 7.77 18.70
C VAL A 68 -13.88 9.24 19.02
N THR A 69 -12.87 10.10 18.84
CA THR A 69 -12.97 11.54 19.12
C THR A 69 -14.05 12.19 18.28
N ASP A 70 -14.08 11.91 16.98
CA ASP A 70 -15.08 12.45 16.06
C ASP A 70 -16.49 11.90 16.35
N SER A 71 -16.60 10.63 16.75
CA SER A 71 -17.87 10.02 17.16
C SER A 71 -18.44 10.69 18.42
N VAL A 72 -17.58 11.03 19.39
CA VAL A 72 -17.99 11.74 20.61
C VAL A 72 -18.36 13.20 20.30
N ARG A 73 -17.70 13.84 19.33
CA ARG A 73 -18.06 15.21 18.91
C ARG A 73 -19.39 15.28 18.17
N CYS A 74 -19.74 14.24 17.43
CA CYS A 74 -20.93 14.18 16.58
C CYS A 74 -21.90 13.06 17.03
N MET A 75 -22.23 13.00 18.33
CA MET A 75 -23.09 11.94 18.89
C MET A 75 -24.50 11.90 18.27
N ASP A 76 -24.94 12.97 17.63
CA ASP A 76 -26.21 13.06 16.88
C ASP A 76 -26.20 12.28 15.56
N LYS A 77 -25.03 11.78 15.10
CA LYS A 77 -24.86 11.10 13.80
C LYS A 77 -24.23 9.70 13.93
N PRO A 78 -24.93 8.73 14.55
CA PRO A 78 -24.40 7.38 14.77
C PRO A 78 -24.04 6.64 13.47
N GLU A 79 -24.75 6.90 12.37
CA GLU A 79 -24.45 6.28 11.07
C GLU A 79 -23.12 6.77 10.46
N GLU A 80 -22.75 8.03 10.70
CA GLU A 80 -21.47 8.58 10.23
C GLU A 80 -20.30 8.02 11.05
N ALA A 81 -20.48 7.90 12.37
CA ALA A 81 -19.55 7.21 13.26
C ALA A 81 -19.32 5.75 12.82
N LYS A 82 -20.40 5.02 12.57
CA LYS A 82 -20.35 3.63 12.08
C LYS A 82 -19.60 3.54 10.74
N LYS A 83 -19.92 4.42 9.79
CA LYS A 83 -19.24 4.45 8.49
C LYS A 83 -17.73 4.71 8.63
N ASN A 84 -17.32 5.62 9.50
CA ASN A 84 -15.90 5.97 9.69
C ASN A 84 -15.11 4.81 10.30
N ILE A 85 -15.63 4.16 11.35
CA ILE A 85 -14.96 3.02 11.96
C ILE A 85 -14.91 1.80 11.03
N THR A 86 -15.98 1.54 10.26
CA THR A 86 -15.99 0.48 9.24
C THR A 86 -14.91 0.73 8.18
N ARG A 87 -14.83 1.95 7.64
CA ARG A 87 -13.80 2.28 6.63
C ARG A 87 -12.38 2.16 7.16
N LEU A 88 -12.14 2.56 8.41
CA LEU A 88 -10.84 2.38 9.05
C LEU A 88 -10.48 0.88 9.11
N ALA A 89 -11.40 0.06 9.59
CA ALA A 89 -11.20 -1.39 9.67
C ALA A 89 -10.95 -1.99 8.28
N ASP A 90 -11.81 -1.69 7.31
CA ASP A 90 -11.74 -2.22 5.95
C ASP A 90 -10.41 -1.91 5.28
N ARG A 91 -9.97 -0.66 5.34
CA ARG A 91 -8.67 -0.24 4.79
C ARG A 91 -7.52 -1.07 5.35
N LYS A 92 -7.52 -1.29 6.67
CA LYS A 92 -6.45 -2.01 7.37
C LYS A 92 -6.48 -3.51 7.07
N ILE A 93 -7.67 -4.09 6.99
CA ILE A 93 -7.85 -5.49 6.62
C ILE A 93 -7.47 -5.71 5.15
N TRP A 94 -7.82 -4.80 4.24
CA TRP A 94 -7.39 -4.87 2.84
C TRP A 94 -5.87 -4.86 2.70
N ASP A 95 -5.19 -3.96 3.43
CA ASP A 95 -3.73 -3.89 3.38
C ASP A 95 -3.09 -5.21 3.83
N ARG A 96 -3.59 -5.80 4.92
CA ARG A 96 -3.20 -7.14 5.37
C ARG A 96 -3.47 -8.20 4.31
N LEU A 97 -4.69 -8.28 3.79
CA LEU A 97 -5.07 -9.28 2.80
C LEU A 97 -4.16 -9.21 1.58
N MET A 98 -3.89 -8.02 1.07
CA MET A 98 -3.02 -7.79 -0.08
C MET A 98 -1.55 -8.16 0.21
N THR A 99 -1.10 -7.86 1.43
CA THR A 99 0.24 -8.14 1.95
C THR A 99 0.48 -9.63 2.16
N ASP A 100 -0.41 -10.32 2.87
CA ASP A 100 -0.28 -11.73 3.28
C ASP A 100 -0.47 -12.69 2.10
N THR A 101 -1.32 -12.31 1.14
CA THR A 101 -1.57 -13.13 -0.07
C THR A 101 -0.62 -12.80 -1.22
N GLY A 102 0.25 -11.80 -1.06
CA GLY A 102 1.20 -11.39 -2.09
C GLY A 102 0.55 -10.74 -3.33
N MET A 103 -0.70 -10.29 -3.24
CA MET A 103 -1.44 -9.71 -4.38
C MET A 103 -0.79 -8.42 -4.89
N TYR A 104 -0.10 -7.66 -4.02
CA TYR A 104 0.71 -6.51 -4.43
C TYR A 104 1.78 -6.86 -5.47
N THR A 105 2.24 -8.11 -5.52
CA THR A 105 3.23 -8.57 -6.49
C THR A 105 2.67 -8.59 -7.92
N PHE A 106 1.36 -8.74 -8.10
CA PHE A 106 0.70 -8.71 -9.41
C PHE A 106 0.45 -7.30 -9.94
N MET A 107 0.74 -6.29 -9.13
CA MET A 107 0.44 -4.89 -9.44
C MET A 107 1.71 -4.15 -9.85
N SER A 108 1.57 -3.26 -10.83
CA SER A 108 2.56 -2.20 -11.07
C SER A 108 2.56 -1.21 -9.88
N SER A 109 3.54 -0.33 -9.83
CA SER A 109 3.52 0.77 -8.86
C SER A 109 2.35 1.70 -8.99
N CYS A 110 2.05 2.16 -10.21
CA CYS A 110 0.91 3.03 -10.48
C CYS A 110 -0.40 2.37 -10.00
N GLN A 111 -0.56 1.07 -10.24
CA GLN A 111 -1.72 0.32 -9.73
C GLN A 111 -1.72 0.25 -8.19
N ARG A 112 -0.56 0.05 -7.55
CA ARG A 112 -0.45 0.07 -6.08
C ARG A 112 -0.78 1.45 -5.51
N ASP A 113 -0.34 2.53 -6.15
CA ASP A 113 -0.64 3.90 -5.74
C ASP A 113 -2.11 4.24 -5.92
N GLU A 114 -2.71 3.83 -7.05
CA GLU A 114 -4.15 3.95 -7.31
C GLU A 114 -4.96 3.17 -6.27
N TRP A 115 -4.55 1.94 -5.97
CA TRP A 115 -5.18 1.11 -4.94
C TRP A 115 -5.07 1.73 -3.55
N ASN A 116 -3.88 2.18 -3.16
CA ASN A 116 -3.68 2.88 -1.88
C ASN A 116 -4.54 4.14 -1.79
N SER A 117 -4.67 4.87 -2.90
CA SER A 117 -5.56 6.03 -2.99
C SER A 117 -7.03 5.63 -2.88
N GLN A 118 -7.43 4.53 -3.50
CA GLN A 118 -8.79 3.99 -3.41
C GLN A 118 -9.13 3.61 -1.96
N LEU A 119 -8.23 2.91 -1.26
CA LEU A 119 -8.41 2.54 0.15
C LEU A 119 -8.56 3.76 1.07
N MET A 120 -7.98 4.89 0.69
CA MET A 120 -8.11 6.17 1.40
C MET A 120 -9.40 6.92 1.08
N SER A 121 -10.04 6.60 -0.04
CA SER A 121 -11.18 7.33 -0.56
C SER A 121 -12.51 6.78 -0.05
N ASN A 122 -13.62 7.40 -0.48
CA ASN A 122 -14.98 6.92 -0.20
C ASN A 122 -15.36 5.70 -1.05
N THR A 123 -14.52 5.27 -2.00
CA THR A 123 -14.75 4.12 -2.88
C THR A 123 -13.92 2.89 -2.47
N CYS A 124 -13.38 2.89 -1.25
CA CYS A 124 -12.79 1.71 -0.62
C CYS A 124 -13.83 0.56 -0.65
N PRO A 125 -13.51 -0.60 -1.25
CA PRO A 125 -14.43 -1.73 -1.28
C PRO A 125 -14.71 -2.22 0.14
N GLU A 126 -15.96 -2.54 0.46
CA GLU A 126 -16.31 -3.15 1.74
C GLU A 126 -15.65 -4.52 1.89
N ILE A 127 -15.17 -4.86 3.09
CA ILE A 127 -14.66 -6.20 3.37
C ILE A 127 -15.81 -7.20 3.42
N THR A 128 -16.03 -7.86 2.30
CA THR A 128 -16.89 -9.04 2.17
C THR A 128 -16.14 -10.12 1.40
N LEU A 129 -16.51 -11.39 1.60
CA LEU A 129 -15.86 -12.50 0.89
C LEU A 129 -15.96 -12.32 -0.64
N ASP A 130 -17.11 -11.89 -1.13
CA ASP A 130 -17.34 -11.68 -2.56
C ASP A 130 -16.46 -10.56 -3.13
N ASN A 131 -16.34 -9.43 -2.43
CA ASN A 131 -15.48 -8.33 -2.85
C ASN A 131 -13.99 -8.75 -2.84
N VAL A 132 -13.55 -9.46 -1.80
CA VAL A 132 -12.17 -9.98 -1.70
C VAL A 132 -11.86 -10.92 -2.86
N LEU A 133 -12.73 -11.90 -3.11
CA LEU A 133 -12.55 -12.84 -4.20
C LEU A 133 -12.63 -12.17 -5.58
N ALA A 134 -13.51 -11.19 -5.76
CA ALA A 134 -13.61 -10.44 -7.01
C ALA A 134 -12.32 -9.66 -7.29
N THR A 135 -11.79 -8.93 -6.31
CA THR A 135 -10.53 -8.19 -6.43
C THR A 135 -9.36 -9.13 -6.76
N PHE A 136 -9.24 -10.25 -6.05
CA PHE A 136 -8.15 -11.20 -6.28
C PHE A 136 -8.23 -11.85 -7.66
N ARG A 137 -9.44 -12.22 -8.12
CA ARG A 137 -9.63 -12.75 -9.48
C ARG A 137 -9.25 -11.71 -10.53
N HIS A 138 -9.64 -10.45 -10.33
CA HIS A 138 -9.30 -9.37 -11.25
C HIS A 138 -7.78 -9.18 -11.37
N LEU A 139 -7.07 -9.08 -10.23
CA LEU A 139 -5.62 -8.95 -10.21
C LEU A 139 -4.91 -10.15 -10.85
N ASN A 140 -5.37 -11.37 -10.57
CA ASN A 140 -4.78 -12.56 -11.15
C ASN A 140 -5.06 -12.68 -12.65
N ALA A 141 -6.22 -12.22 -13.14
CA ALA A 141 -6.55 -12.20 -14.56
C ALA A 141 -5.74 -11.14 -15.33
N SER A 142 -5.49 -9.98 -14.72
CA SER A 142 -4.74 -8.88 -15.36
C SER A 142 -3.22 -9.00 -15.22
N LYS A 143 -2.70 -9.85 -14.32
CA LYS A 143 -1.26 -9.95 -14.01
C LYS A 143 -0.35 -10.08 -15.24
N MET A 144 -0.76 -10.89 -16.23
CA MET A 144 0.05 -11.12 -17.43
C MET A 144 0.14 -9.85 -18.26
N GLN A 145 -0.99 -9.19 -18.49
CA GLN A 145 -1.05 -7.92 -19.20
C GLN A 145 -0.25 -6.83 -18.47
N THR A 146 -0.34 -6.75 -17.13
CA THR A 146 0.43 -5.80 -16.32
C THR A 146 1.93 -5.98 -16.52
N PHE A 147 2.44 -7.20 -16.47
CA PHE A 147 3.88 -7.45 -16.60
C PHE A 147 4.37 -7.30 -18.04
N GLU A 148 3.57 -7.68 -19.04
CA GLU A 148 3.87 -7.38 -20.44
C GLU A 148 3.95 -5.87 -20.66
N GLN A 149 3.00 -5.09 -20.13
CA GLN A 149 3.03 -3.64 -20.24
C GLN A 149 4.25 -3.02 -19.54
N GLY A 150 4.61 -3.50 -18.34
CA GLY A 150 5.82 -3.05 -17.64
C GLY A 150 7.10 -3.29 -18.45
N LEU A 151 7.22 -4.46 -19.08
CA LEU A 151 8.32 -4.75 -20.00
C LEU A 151 8.37 -3.76 -21.17
N ILE A 152 7.21 -3.49 -21.78
CA ILE A 152 7.10 -2.53 -22.89
C ILE A 152 7.48 -1.12 -22.44
N ASP A 153 7.05 -0.69 -21.26
CA ASP A 153 7.34 0.64 -20.74
C ASP A 153 8.84 0.83 -20.47
N VAL A 154 9.53 -0.20 -19.96
CA VAL A 154 11.00 -0.17 -19.84
C VAL A 154 11.66 -0.16 -21.20
N TYR A 155 11.19 -0.97 -22.14
CA TYR A 155 11.72 -1.03 -23.50
C TYR A 155 11.64 0.32 -24.22
N ARG A 156 10.51 1.02 -24.11
CA ARG A 156 10.30 2.35 -24.71
C ARG A 156 11.19 3.44 -24.13
N LYS A 157 11.64 3.27 -22.88
CA LYS A 157 12.53 4.23 -22.20
C LYS A 157 14.00 4.03 -22.54
N LEU A 158 14.36 3.00 -23.32
CA LEU A 158 15.74 2.77 -23.74
C LEU A 158 16.21 3.89 -24.68
N SER A 159 17.40 4.44 -24.39
CA SER A 159 18.09 5.35 -25.31
C SER A 159 18.73 4.58 -26.46
N TRP A 160 18.58 5.07 -27.68
CA TRP A 160 19.15 4.45 -28.89
C TRP A 160 20.59 4.90 -29.18
N ASP A 161 21.14 5.80 -28.36
CA ASP A 161 22.53 6.25 -28.49
C ASP A 161 23.53 5.16 -28.09
N TYR A 162 23.08 4.13 -27.35
CA TYR A 162 23.90 3.01 -26.96
C TYR A 162 23.84 1.89 -27.98
N ARG A 163 25.00 1.51 -28.54
CA ARG A 163 25.15 0.39 -29.49
C ARG A 163 24.54 -0.94 -29.00
N THR A 164 24.46 -1.16 -27.69
CA THR A 164 23.90 -2.39 -27.11
C THR A 164 22.37 -2.38 -27.04
N ASN A 165 21.75 -1.21 -27.00
CA ASN A 165 20.30 -1.07 -27.07
C ASN A 165 19.89 -1.19 -28.54
N ASN A 166 18.84 -1.95 -28.80
CA ASN A 166 18.38 -2.19 -30.16
C ASN A 166 16.87 -1.91 -30.27
N PRO A 167 16.44 -1.08 -31.24
CA PRO A 167 15.06 -0.64 -31.39
C PRO A 167 14.10 -1.74 -31.86
N CYS A 168 14.62 -2.93 -32.14
CA CYS A 168 13.86 -4.11 -32.50
C CYS A 168 13.81 -5.14 -31.35
N ARG A 169 14.88 -5.27 -30.54
CA ARG A 169 14.99 -6.34 -29.54
C ARG A 169 15.82 -5.98 -28.31
N LEU A 170 15.59 -6.67 -27.20
CA LEU A 170 16.53 -6.78 -26.10
C LEU A 170 17.73 -7.64 -26.53
N GLY A 171 18.92 -7.04 -26.49
CA GLY A 171 20.19 -7.75 -26.66
C GLY A 171 20.68 -8.38 -25.35
N LYS A 172 21.87 -8.99 -25.38
CA LYS A 172 22.54 -9.56 -24.19
C LYS A 172 22.73 -8.54 -23.06
N LYS A 173 22.89 -7.27 -23.42
CA LYS A 173 23.07 -6.15 -22.50
C LYS A 173 22.18 -5.00 -22.93
N ILE A 174 21.53 -4.36 -21.98
CA ILE A 174 20.85 -3.07 -22.17
C ILE A 174 21.41 -2.02 -21.20
N ILE A 175 21.22 -0.76 -21.57
CA ILE A 175 21.62 0.41 -20.79
C ILE A 175 20.38 1.29 -20.62
N ILE A 176 19.98 1.51 -19.38
CA ILE A 176 18.88 2.42 -19.05
C ILE A 176 19.48 3.73 -18.55
N GLU A 177 19.09 4.84 -19.16
CA GLU A 177 19.49 6.18 -18.72
C GLU A 177 18.56 6.71 -17.62
N ASN A 178 19.09 7.62 -16.80
CA ASN A 178 18.33 8.31 -15.76
C ASN A 178 17.60 7.37 -14.79
N LEU A 179 18.10 6.15 -14.61
CA LEU A 179 17.53 5.19 -13.67
C LEU A 179 17.96 5.47 -12.23
N LEU A 180 19.15 6.06 -12.03
CA LEU A 180 19.59 6.48 -10.70
C LEU A 180 19.45 7.99 -10.56
N TYR A 181 18.99 8.39 -9.39
CA TYR A 181 18.93 9.79 -8.97
C TYR A 181 20.22 10.18 -8.25
N ARG A 182 20.76 11.36 -8.58
CA ARG A 182 21.90 11.97 -7.89
C ARG A 182 21.43 13.14 -7.05
N TRP A 183 21.71 13.07 -5.76
CA TRP A 183 21.49 14.17 -4.82
C TRP A 183 22.58 15.23 -4.94
N SER A 184 22.27 16.46 -4.52
CA SER A 184 23.21 17.59 -4.51
C SER A 184 24.47 17.32 -3.68
N ASN A 185 24.38 16.48 -2.64
CA ASN A 185 25.50 16.07 -1.80
C ASN A 185 26.38 14.95 -2.42
N GLY A 186 26.15 14.60 -3.69
CA GLY A 186 26.92 13.58 -4.40
C GLY A 186 26.44 12.15 -4.20
N ARG A 187 25.48 11.90 -3.30
CA ARG A 187 24.89 10.56 -3.09
C ARG A 187 24.09 10.13 -4.33
N VAL A 188 24.23 8.87 -4.72
CA VAL A 188 23.43 8.25 -5.78
C VAL A 188 22.45 7.26 -5.15
N THR A 189 21.19 7.31 -5.56
CA THR A 189 20.12 6.45 -5.04
C THR A 189 19.24 5.93 -6.15
N LEU A 190 18.54 4.83 -5.88
CA LEU A 190 17.46 4.31 -6.72
C LEU A 190 16.13 4.72 -6.11
N ASP A 191 15.40 5.58 -6.82
CA ASP A 191 14.06 6.04 -6.46
C ASP A 191 13.00 4.96 -6.76
N CYS A 192 11.72 5.26 -6.48
CA CYS A 192 10.62 4.31 -6.72
C CYS A 192 10.54 3.91 -8.20
N SER A 193 10.65 4.87 -9.11
CA SER A 193 10.55 4.62 -10.56
C SER A 193 11.68 3.72 -11.06
N GLY A 194 12.90 3.90 -10.54
CA GLY A 194 14.04 3.05 -10.87
C GLY A 194 13.90 1.63 -10.33
N ARG A 195 13.37 1.45 -9.13
CA ARG A 195 13.08 0.12 -8.54
C ARG A 195 12.09 -0.64 -9.42
N GLU A 196 11.01 0.03 -9.81
CA GLU A 196 9.94 -0.55 -10.61
C GLU A 196 10.40 -0.97 -11.99
N ALA A 197 11.22 -0.16 -12.65
CA ALA A 197 11.76 -0.54 -13.96
C ALA A 197 12.64 -1.81 -13.88
N LEU A 198 13.37 -2.03 -12.79
CA LEU A 198 14.08 -3.30 -12.59
C LEU A 198 13.12 -4.46 -12.32
N ASP A 199 12.06 -4.21 -11.56
CA ASP A 199 11.06 -5.22 -11.22
C ASP A 199 10.22 -5.62 -12.44
N ASP A 200 9.82 -4.67 -13.26
CA ASP A 200 9.08 -4.88 -14.51
C ASP A 200 9.92 -5.61 -15.55
N LEU A 201 11.25 -5.48 -15.50
CA LEU A 201 12.15 -6.31 -16.31
C LEU A 201 12.25 -7.75 -15.78
N VAL A 202 12.24 -7.97 -14.46
CA VAL A 202 12.47 -9.30 -13.89
C VAL A 202 11.21 -10.17 -13.84
N ARG A 203 10.04 -9.56 -13.60
CA ARG A 203 8.74 -10.25 -13.43
C ARG A 203 8.38 -11.17 -14.60
N PRO A 204 8.51 -10.75 -15.88
CA PRO A 204 8.23 -11.62 -17.01
C PRO A 204 9.08 -12.90 -17.05
N PHE A 205 10.33 -12.88 -16.54
CA PHE A 205 11.17 -14.09 -16.50
C PHE A 205 10.55 -15.18 -15.63
N TYR A 206 10.08 -14.83 -14.42
CA TYR A 206 9.41 -15.79 -13.54
C TYR A 206 8.15 -16.37 -14.19
N LEU A 207 7.35 -15.53 -14.87
CA LEU A 207 6.15 -16.00 -15.56
C LEU A 207 6.46 -16.96 -16.70
N LEU A 208 7.50 -16.69 -17.50
CA LEU A 208 7.92 -17.55 -18.61
C LEU A 208 8.40 -18.93 -18.14
N GLU A 209 8.83 -19.03 -16.88
CA GLU A 209 9.17 -20.29 -16.21
C GLU A 209 7.99 -20.92 -15.46
N GLY A 210 6.81 -20.29 -15.46
CA GLY A 210 5.64 -20.74 -14.69
C GLY A 210 5.82 -20.62 -13.18
N ARG A 211 6.78 -19.81 -12.71
CA ARG A 211 7.07 -19.57 -11.30
C ARG A 211 6.29 -18.38 -10.78
N ASN A 212 6.00 -18.40 -9.47
CA ASN A 212 5.50 -17.22 -8.78
C ASN A 212 6.61 -16.16 -8.73
N VAL A 213 6.22 -14.91 -8.99
CA VAL A 213 7.10 -13.76 -8.80
C VAL A 213 7.39 -13.62 -7.29
N PRO A 214 8.65 -13.37 -6.89
CA PRO A 214 8.98 -13.09 -5.50
C PRO A 214 8.20 -11.91 -4.92
N ASP A 215 8.01 -11.91 -3.60
CA ASP A 215 7.40 -10.78 -2.89
C ASP A 215 8.10 -9.47 -3.28
N PHE A 216 7.31 -8.44 -3.59
CA PHE A 216 7.81 -7.14 -4.02
C PHE A 216 8.77 -6.48 -3.01
N ARG A 217 8.71 -6.84 -1.72
CA ARG A 217 9.64 -6.37 -0.69
C ARG A 217 11.05 -6.92 -0.88
N ASN A 218 11.15 -8.10 -1.48
CA ASN A 218 12.41 -8.77 -1.82
C ASN A 218 12.70 -8.69 -3.32
N SER A 219 12.08 -7.75 -4.04
CA SER A 219 12.28 -7.58 -5.47
C SER A 219 13.71 -7.16 -5.81
N ILE A 220 14.12 -7.33 -7.07
CA ILE A 220 15.46 -6.92 -7.51
C ILE A 220 15.66 -5.40 -7.37
N GLY A 221 14.60 -4.61 -7.55
CA GLY A 221 14.59 -3.17 -7.30
C GLY A 221 14.85 -2.86 -5.83
N ALA A 222 14.16 -3.54 -4.91
CA ALA A 222 14.38 -3.37 -3.47
C ALA A 222 15.81 -3.75 -3.06
N GLN A 223 16.28 -4.92 -3.49
CA GLN A 223 17.65 -5.40 -3.23
C GLN A 223 18.70 -4.42 -3.78
N TYR A 224 18.51 -3.89 -4.99
CA TYR A 224 19.47 -2.96 -5.59
C TYR A 224 19.44 -1.58 -4.95
N GLY A 225 18.26 -1.11 -4.51
CA GLY A 225 18.13 0.12 -3.72
C GLY A 225 18.87 0.03 -2.39
N GLU A 226 18.73 -1.09 -1.68
CA GLU A 226 19.48 -1.36 -0.44
C GLU A 226 20.98 -1.50 -0.70
N PHE A 227 21.37 -2.23 -1.76
CA PHE A 227 22.76 -2.37 -2.16
C PHE A 227 23.43 -1.01 -2.41
N LEU A 228 22.77 -0.07 -3.10
CA LEU A 228 23.28 1.29 -3.29
C LEU A 228 23.30 2.11 -1.99
N GLY A 229 22.42 1.80 -1.03
CA GLY A 229 22.40 2.45 0.29
C GLY A 229 23.54 2.02 1.21
N ASN A 230 24.07 0.81 1.03
CA ASN A 230 25.06 0.18 1.90
C ASN A 230 26.50 0.46 1.48
N GLY A 231 26.91 1.74 1.56
CA GLY A 231 28.28 2.20 1.28
C GLY A 231 28.50 2.62 -0.17
N ASP A 232 29.76 2.75 -0.60
CA ASP A 232 30.10 3.15 -1.97
C ASP A 232 30.03 1.94 -2.92
N ASN A 233 28.81 1.60 -3.32
CA ASN A 233 28.51 0.49 -4.21
C ASN A 233 28.17 0.93 -5.64
N VAL A 234 28.24 2.23 -5.92
CA VAL A 234 28.14 2.73 -7.31
C VAL A 234 29.30 2.15 -8.12
N GLY A 235 29.01 1.61 -9.29
CA GLY A 235 29.99 0.91 -10.12
C GLY A 235 30.29 -0.52 -9.68
N LYS A 236 29.74 -1.01 -8.57
CA LYS A 236 29.79 -2.44 -8.21
C LYS A 236 28.64 -3.20 -8.86
N LEU A 237 28.85 -4.51 -9.01
CA LEU A 237 27.90 -5.41 -9.65
C LEU A 237 27.02 -6.04 -8.57
N LEU A 238 25.70 -5.91 -8.71
CA LEU A 238 24.75 -6.75 -8.00
C LEU A 238 24.37 -7.92 -8.91
N GLU A 239 24.43 -9.14 -8.38
CA GLU A 239 23.94 -10.32 -9.07
C GLU A 239 22.48 -10.59 -8.74
N GLY A 240 21.59 -10.43 -9.72
CA GLY A 240 20.25 -10.98 -9.68
C GLY A 240 20.18 -12.36 -10.32
N GLU A 241 19.02 -13.01 -10.22
CA GLU A 241 18.78 -14.35 -10.76
C GLU A 241 18.86 -14.37 -12.31
N TYR A 242 18.19 -13.44 -12.99
CA TYR A 242 18.13 -13.41 -14.47
C TYR A 242 19.06 -12.40 -15.13
N PHE A 243 19.55 -11.42 -14.38
CA PHE A 243 20.49 -10.42 -14.88
C PHE A 243 21.38 -9.87 -13.77
N THR A 244 22.51 -9.30 -14.16
CA THR A 244 23.34 -8.50 -13.27
C THR A 244 23.03 -7.02 -13.47
N VAL A 245 23.12 -6.25 -12.38
CA VAL A 245 22.84 -4.80 -12.37
C VAL A 245 24.09 -4.05 -11.94
N ARG A 246 24.50 -3.06 -12.73
CA ARG A 246 25.61 -2.18 -12.40
C ARG A 246 25.27 -0.73 -12.72
N GLY A 247 25.23 0.09 -11.69
CA GLY A 247 24.96 1.52 -11.80
C GLY A 247 26.21 2.36 -11.91
N TYR A 248 26.10 3.50 -12.57
CA TYR A 248 27.20 4.44 -12.76
C TYR A 248 26.82 5.83 -12.27
N GLN A 249 27.85 6.61 -11.96
CA GLN A 249 27.74 7.98 -11.48
C GLN A 249 26.90 8.89 -12.41
N LYS A 250 26.88 8.63 -13.72
CA LYS A 250 26.05 9.38 -14.69
C LYS A 250 24.54 9.16 -14.50
N GLY A 251 24.12 8.20 -13.68
CA GLY A 251 22.72 7.80 -13.53
C GLY A 251 22.31 6.65 -14.47
N THR A 252 23.25 6.13 -15.25
CA THR A 252 23.02 4.99 -16.14
C THR A 252 23.14 3.68 -15.38
N VAL A 253 22.32 2.70 -15.79
CA VAL A 253 22.37 1.33 -15.25
C VAL A 253 22.55 0.35 -16.38
N HIS A 254 23.59 -0.47 -16.26
CA HIS A 254 23.87 -1.56 -17.17
C HIS A 254 23.24 -2.83 -16.64
N ILE A 255 22.43 -3.47 -17.49
CA ILE A 255 21.78 -4.74 -17.20
C ILE A 255 22.32 -5.77 -18.18
N VAL A 256 22.87 -6.87 -17.66
CA VAL A 256 23.38 -7.98 -18.49
C VAL A 256 22.58 -9.22 -18.18
N PHE A 257 21.85 -9.72 -19.18
CA PHE A 257 20.99 -10.90 -19.03
C PHE A 257 21.81 -12.19 -19.00
N LYS A 258 21.41 -13.11 -18.13
CA LYS A 258 22.02 -14.43 -17.91
C LYS A 258 21.35 -15.53 -18.76
N ARG A 259 20.05 -15.42 -19.03
CA ARG A 259 19.22 -16.43 -19.72
C ARG A 259 18.77 -15.95 -21.09
N SER A 260 19.56 -16.23 -22.13
CA SER A 260 19.26 -15.82 -23.51
C SER A 260 17.97 -16.45 -24.05
N ASP A 261 17.68 -17.69 -23.66
CA ASP A 261 16.46 -18.42 -24.01
C ASP A 261 15.19 -17.70 -23.52
N LEU A 262 15.23 -17.10 -22.33
CA LEU A 262 14.10 -16.32 -21.81
C LEU A 262 14.04 -14.93 -22.44
N VAL A 263 15.20 -14.30 -22.73
CA VAL A 263 15.24 -13.01 -23.45
C VAL A 263 14.63 -13.13 -24.85
N GLU A 264 14.82 -14.24 -25.55
CA GLU A 264 14.15 -14.50 -26.83
C GLU A 264 12.62 -14.53 -26.69
N LYS A 265 12.10 -15.19 -25.65
CA LYS A 265 10.67 -15.16 -25.35
C LYS A 265 10.17 -13.75 -24.99
N LEU A 266 10.96 -12.95 -24.26
CA LEU A 266 10.62 -11.54 -24.00
C LEU A 266 10.57 -10.72 -25.30
N ASN A 267 11.50 -10.98 -26.23
CA ASN A 267 11.47 -10.36 -27.54
C ASN A 267 10.21 -10.74 -28.34
N ASP A 268 9.70 -11.96 -28.19
CA ASP A 268 8.42 -12.36 -28.79
C ASP A 268 7.22 -11.61 -28.18
N ILE A 269 7.28 -11.27 -26.89
CA ILE A 269 6.29 -10.38 -26.26
C ILE A 269 6.39 -8.98 -26.89
N ILE A 270 7.60 -8.40 -26.93
CA ILE A 270 7.84 -7.07 -27.54
C ILE A 270 7.35 -7.05 -29.00
N ALA A 271 7.62 -8.12 -29.77
CA ALA A 271 7.17 -8.28 -31.15
C ALA A 271 5.66 -8.13 -31.32
N ARG A 272 4.88 -8.73 -30.42
CA ARG A 272 3.41 -8.70 -30.47
C ARG A 272 2.86 -7.29 -30.26
N HIS A 273 3.55 -6.47 -29.46
CA HIS A 273 3.16 -5.08 -29.22
C HIS A 273 3.63 -4.11 -30.33
N TYR A 274 4.61 -4.51 -31.14
CA TYR A 274 5.14 -3.72 -32.25
C TYR A 274 5.18 -4.52 -33.56
N PRO A 275 4.02 -4.83 -34.17
CA PRO A 275 3.96 -5.54 -35.43
C PRO A 275 4.64 -4.71 -36.53
N GLY A 276 5.88 -5.08 -36.89
CA GLY A 276 6.71 -4.41 -37.88
C GLY A 276 8.06 -3.87 -37.37
N ALA A 277 8.32 -3.89 -36.05
CA ALA A 277 9.58 -3.38 -35.49
C ALA A 277 10.73 -4.41 -35.51
N LEU A 278 10.45 -5.70 -35.64
CA LEU A 278 11.47 -6.75 -35.70
C LEU A 278 11.76 -7.16 -37.15
N PRO A 279 13.04 -7.23 -37.58
CA PRO A 279 13.36 -7.87 -38.83
C PRO A 279 12.88 -9.34 -38.80
N PRO A 280 12.42 -9.90 -39.94
CA PRO A 280 11.97 -11.28 -40.00
C PRO A 280 13.06 -12.21 -39.45
N ARG A 281 12.65 -13.22 -38.66
CA ARG A 281 13.55 -14.25 -38.12
C ARG A 281 14.36 -14.84 -39.28
N VAL A 282 15.69 -14.68 -39.23
CA VAL A 282 16.65 -15.35 -40.13
C VAL A 282 17.15 -16.60 -39.43
#